data_AF-A0A921GDG5-F1
#
_entry.id   AF-A0A921GDG5-F1
#
_cell.length_a   1.000
_cell.length_b   1.000
_cell.length_c   1.000
_cell.angle_alpha   90.00
_cell.angle_beta   90.00
_cell.angle_gamma   90.00
#
_symmetry.space_group_name_H-M   'P 1'
#
loop_
_entity.id
_entity.type
_entity.pdbx_description
1 polymer ?
#
loop_
_entity_poly.entity_id
_entity_poly.type
_entity_poly.pdbx_seq_one_letter_code
_entity_poly.pdbx_strand_id
1 'polypeptide(L)'
;MAEYRLANGEVLTDEDIDQICKEFESESWAGRLRRIHQGPAAISDDPLVTVTVKIPRSMVEAIDERAQNRSDFIRRAIVAAL
;
A
#
# COMPACT_ATOMS: atom_id res chain seq x y z
N MET A 1 3.97 -27.10 -16.12
CA MET A 1 4.47 -26.64 -14.82
C MET A 1 5.14 -25.30 -15.01
N ALA A 2 4.34 -24.25 -14.94
CA ALA A 2 4.79 -22.89 -14.76
C ALA A 2 5.06 -22.63 -13.27
N GLU A 3 6.04 -21.78 -13.00
CA GLU A 3 6.34 -21.27 -11.67
C GLU A 3 5.99 -19.77 -11.61
N TYR A 4 5.33 -19.36 -10.54
CA TYR A 4 4.89 -18.00 -10.29
C TYR A 4 5.57 -17.45 -9.04
N ARG A 5 6.36 -16.38 -9.19
CA ARG A 5 7.03 -15.72 -8.06
C ARG A 5 6.15 -14.61 -7.52
N LEU A 6 5.78 -14.72 -6.25
CA LEU A 6 5.01 -13.72 -5.52
C LEU A 6 5.93 -12.59 -5.03
N ALA A 7 5.33 -11.43 -4.73
CA ALA A 7 6.05 -10.24 -4.26
C ALA A 7 6.74 -10.45 -2.90
N ASN A 8 6.30 -11.42 -2.09
CA ASN A 8 6.92 -11.82 -0.83
C ASN A 8 8.09 -12.82 -1.03
N GLY A 9 8.42 -13.18 -2.28
CA GLY A 9 9.49 -14.11 -2.62
C GLY A 9 9.08 -15.59 -2.64
N GLU A 10 7.84 -15.92 -2.30
CA GLU A 10 7.31 -17.29 -2.41
C GLU A 10 7.13 -17.68 -3.88
N VAL A 11 7.27 -18.98 -4.16
CA VAL A 11 7.08 -19.55 -5.49
C VAL A 11 5.86 -20.49 -5.43
N LEU A 12 4.90 -20.26 -6.32
CA LEU A 12 3.75 -21.14 -6.53
C LEU A 12 3.90 -21.87 -7.86
N THR A 13 3.52 -23.14 -7.89
CA THR A 13 3.43 -23.94 -9.12
C THR A 13 1.98 -24.05 -9.61
N ASP A 14 1.80 -24.53 -10.85
CA ASP A 14 0.48 -24.91 -11.37
C ASP A 14 -0.21 -25.91 -10.42
N GLU A 15 0.53 -26.92 -9.93
CA GLU A 15 0.00 -27.92 -9.00
C GLU A 15 -0.44 -27.32 -7.65
N ASP A 16 0.31 -26.35 -7.13
CA ASP A 16 -0.05 -25.67 -5.89
C ASP A 16 -1.37 -24.89 -6.05
N ILE A 17 -1.54 -24.21 -7.19
CA ILE A 17 -2.77 -23.47 -7.49
C ILE A 17 -3.96 -24.43 -7.60
N ASP A 18 -3.82 -25.53 -8.33
CA ASP A 18 -4.87 -26.54 -8.46
C ASP A 18 -5.26 -27.16 -7.12
N GLN A 19 -4.28 -27.40 -6.25
CA GLN A 19 -4.52 -27.93 -4.91
C GLN A 19 -5.26 -26.91 -4.03
N ILE A 20 -4.85 -25.65 -4.04
CA ILE A 20 -5.51 -24.57 -3.30
C ILE A 20 -6.95 -24.38 -3.77
N CYS A 21 -7.20 -24.44 -5.08
CA CYS A 21 -8.55 -24.36 -5.65
C CYS A 21 -9.45 -25.49 -5.14
N LYS A 22 -8.96 -26.74 -5.16
CA LYS A 22 -9.71 -27.90 -4.64
C LYS A 22 -10.04 -27.77 -3.16
N GLU A 23 -9.08 -27.31 -2.36
CA GLU A 23 -9.31 -27.10 -0.92
C GLU A 23 -10.33 -26.00 -0.64
N PHE A 24 -10.33 -24.96 -1.48
CA PHE A 24 -11.32 -23.89 -1.40
C PHE A 24 -12.73 -24.37 -1.79
N GLU A 25 -12.86 -25.08 -2.91
CA GLU A 25 -14.14 -25.60 -3.43
C GLU A 25 -14.77 -26.67 -2.53
N SER A 26 -13.94 -27.48 -1.87
CA SER A 26 -14.40 -28.52 -0.95
C SER A 26 -14.57 -28.03 0.50
N GLU A 27 -14.35 -26.74 0.75
CA GLU A 27 -14.33 -26.13 2.10
C GLU A 27 -13.36 -26.82 3.08
N SER A 28 -12.39 -27.58 2.57
CA SER A 28 -11.41 -28.32 3.36
C SER A 28 -10.17 -27.49 3.71
N TRP A 29 -10.13 -26.24 3.27
CA TRP A 29 -8.99 -25.35 3.47
C TRP A 29 -8.73 -25.08 4.95
N ALA A 30 -7.54 -25.45 5.42
CA ALA A 30 -7.13 -25.36 6.83
C ALA A 30 -6.17 -24.19 7.12
N GLY A 31 -6.07 -23.23 6.21
CA GLY A 31 -5.14 -22.10 6.35
C GLY A 31 -5.63 -21.00 7.28
N ARG A 32 -4.74 -20.04 7.57
CA ARG A 32 -5.08 -18.84 8.35
C ARG A 32 -5.41 -17.70 7.40
N LEU A 33 -6.64 -17.17 7.48
CA LEU A 33 -6.99 -15.94 6.77
C LEU A 33 -6.09 -14.81 7.28
N ARG A 34 -5.13 -14.37 6.46
CA ARG A 34 -4.43 -13.12 6.73
C ARG A 34 -5.33 -11.99 6.26
N ARG A 35 -5.52 -10.99 7.12
CA ARG A 35 -6.21 -9.75 6.75
C ARG A 35 -5.32 -9.01 5.75
N ILE A 36 -5.60 -9.16 4.47
CA ILE A 36 -4.98 -8.32 3.45
C ILE A 36 -5.68 -6.97 3.56
N HIS A 37 -4.97 -5.95 4.03
CA HIS A 37 -5.50 -4.59 4.01
C HIS A 37 -5.63 -4.15 2.55
N GLN A 38 -6.86 -4.17 2.03
CA GLN A 38 -7.19 -3.48 0.78
C GLN A 38 -7.15 -1.98 1.05
N GLY A 39 -6.13 -1.31 0.52
CA GLY A 39 -5.96 0.13 0.60
C GLY A 39 -4.47 0.51 0.50
N PRO A 40 -4.14 1.79 0.19
CA PRO A 40 -2.78 2.27 0.32
C PRO A 40 -2.25 1.97 1.73
N ALA A 41 -0.96 1.64 1.84
CA ALA A 41 -0.32 1.47 3.15
C ALA A 41 -0.64 2.67 4.05
N ALA A 42 -0.88 2.40 5.34
CA ALA A 42 -1.12 3.46 6.31
C ALA A 42 0.07 4.44 6.29
N ILE A 43 -0.23 5.73 6.15
CA ILE A 43 0.80 6.77 6.04
C ILE A 43 1.46 7.04 7.41
N SER A 44 0.79 6.66 8.51
CA SER A 44 1.25 6.76 9.89
C SER A 44 0.45 5.78 10.75
N ASP A 45 1.06 5.26 11.82
CA ASP A 45 0.36 4.53 12.88
C ASP A 45 -0.44 5.49 13.79
N ASP A 46 -0.01 6.75 13.89
CA ASP A 46 -0.71 7.80 14.63
C ASP A 46 -1.91 8.36 13.84
N PRO A 47 -3.03 8.70 14.53
CA PRO A 47 -4.20 9.30 13.89
C PRO A 47 -3.87 10.57 13.11
N LEU A 48 -4.24 10.59 11.83
CA LEU A 48 -4.04 11.76 10.96
C LEU A 48 -5.16 12.79 11.18
N VAL A 49 -4.76 14.05 11.33
CA VAL A 49 -5.69 15.20 11.42
C VAL A 49 -5.50 16.11 10.21
N THR A 50 -6.61 16.57 9.63
CA THR A 50 -6.59 17.52 8.51
C THR A 50 -6.33 18.94 9.01
N VAL A 51 -5.28 19.57 8.49
CA VAL A 51 -4.97 20.98 8.75
C VAL A 51 -5.13 21.77 7.43
N THR A 52 -6.10 22.68 7.40
CA THR A 52 -6.38 23.50 6.21
C THR A 52 -5.66 24.84 6.30
N VAL A 53 -4.72 25.09 5.39
CA VAL A 53 -3.99 26.37 5.27
C VAL A 53 -4.10 26.92 3.85
N LYS A 54 -4.11 28.24 3.73
CA LYS A 54 -4.01 28.92 2.43
C LYS A 54 -2.56 29.34 2.21
N ILE A 55 -2.02 28.99 1.05
CA ILE A 55 -0.68 29.41 0.61
C ILE A 55 -0.77 30.11 -0.75
N PRO A 56 0.21 30.96 -1.12
CA PRO A 56 0.27 31.57 -2.44
C PRO A 56 0.19 30.53 -3.57
N ARG A 57 -0.50 30.86 -4.66
CA ARG A 57 -0.63 29.99 -5.84
C ARG A 57 0.74 29.55 -6.37
N SER A 58 1.70 30.48 -6.44
CA SER A 58 3.06 30.20 -6.89
C SER A 58 3.78 29.15 -6.06
N MET A 59 3.45 29.02 -4.76
CA MET A 59 4.00 27.95 -3.93
C MET A 59 3.39 26.59 -4.27
N VAL A 60 2.10 26.54 -4.59
CA VAL A 60 1.45 25.30 -5.04
C VAL A 60 2.07 24.83 -6.36
N GLU A 61 2.26 25.75 -7.31
CA GLU A 61 2.92 25.48 -8.59
C GLU A 61 4.35 24.96 -8.37
N ALA A 62 5.14 25.61 -7.50
CA ALA A 62 6.48 25.15 -7.17
C ALA A 62 6.53 23.78 -6.47
N ILE A 63 5.49 23.42 -5.70
CA ILE A 63 5.36 22.08 -5.11
C ILE A 63 5.06 21.06 -6.21
N ASP A 64 4.16 21.38 -7.14
CA ASP A 64 3.77 20.50 -8.24
C ASP A 64 4.94 20.15 -9.16
N GLU A 65 5.84 21.11 -9.40
CA GLU A 65 7.05 20.89 -10.20
C GLU A 65 8.07 19.98 -9.49
N ARG A 66 8.10 20.01 -8.15
CA ARG A 66 9.13 19.32 -7.34
C ARG A 66 8.69 17.99 -6.78
N ALA A 67 7.39 17.78 -6.60
CA ALA A 67 6.86 16.66 -5.84
C ALA A 67 5.78 15.91 -6.62
N GLN A 68 5.92 14.58 -6.67
CA GLN A 68 4.88 13.71 -7.19
C GLN A 68 3.62 13.68 -6.30
N ASN A 69 3.77 14.04 -5.02
CA ASN A 69 2.68 14.10 -4.04
C ASN A 69 2.80 15.34 -3.14
N ARG A 70 1.84 16.27 -3.25
CA ARG A 70 1.79 17.51 -2.46
C ARG A 70 1.75 17.25 -0.95
N SER A 71 0.96 16.29 -0.51
CA SER A 71 0.79 15.97 0.91
C SER A 71 2.05 15.39 1.52
N ASP A 72 2.79 14.57 0.77
CA ASP A 72 4.09 14.06 1.21
C ASP A 72 5.12 15.18 1.35
N PHE A 73 5.20 16.06 0.35
CA PHE A 73 6.08 17.23 0.39
C PHE A 73 5.80 18.10 1.63
N ILE A 74 4.53 18.41 1.87
CA ILE A 74 4.12 19.23 3.03
C ILE A 74 4.48 18.53 4.35
N ARG A 75 4.22 17.23 4.48
CA ARG A 75 4.59 16.46 5.68
C ARG A 75 6.09 16.51 5.94
N ARG A 76 6.92 16.30 4.90
CA ARG A 76 8.38 16.37 5.02
C ARG A 76 8.87 17.77 5.40
N ALA A 77 8.26 18.81 4.84
CA ALA A 77 8.58 20.19 5.19
C ALA A 77 8.24 20.51 6.65
N ILE A 78 7.11 20.01 7.15
CA ILE A 78 6.72 20.14 8.57
C ILE A 78 7.74 19.41 9.45
N VAL A 79 8.07 18.15 9.15
CA VAL A 79 9.05 17.38 9.92
C VAL A 79 10.42 18.04 9.94
N ALA A 80 10.86 18.66 8.83
CA ALA A 80 12.13 19.37 8.78
C ALA A 80 12.15 20.69 9.57
N ALA A 81 10.97 21.24 9.89
CA ALA A 81 10.81 22.49 10.64
C ALA A 81 10.58 22.26 12.15
N LEU A 82 10.23 21.04 12.55
CA LEU A 82 10.09 20.61 13.94
C LEU A 82 11.43 20.07 14.46
#